data_AF-A0A379JZZ0-F1
#
_entry.id   AF-A0A379JZZ0-F1
#
_cell.length_a   1.000
_cell.length_b   1.000
_cell.length_c   1.000
_cell.angle_alpha   90.00
_cell.angle_beta   90.00
_cell.angle_gamma   90.00
#
_symmetry.space_group_name_H-M   'P 1'
#
loop_
_entity.id
_entity.type
_entity.pdbx_description
1 polymer ?
#
loop_
_entity_poly.entity_id
_entity_poly.type
_entity_poly.pdbx_seq_one_letter_code
_entity_poly.pdbx_strand_id
1 'polypeptide(L)' 'MATAIDYAGAWQRLNEALARNVAQSEGDAEMFAFLLTSTLGAFSAQGLLDDQASTRAIELLHQLHQVEV' A
#
# COMPACT_ATOMS: atom_id res chain seq x y z
N MET A 1 -12.00 7.12 23.76
CA MET A 1 -12.46 5.75 23.43
C MET A 1 -11.61 5.28 22.26
N ALA A 2 -10.71 4.33 22.47
CA ALA A 2 -9.99 3.70 21.37
C ALA A 2 -10.99 2.81 20.63
N THR A 3 -11.33 3.15 19.39
CA THR A 3 -12.18 2.33 18.54
C THR A 3 -11.46 1.01 18.30
N ALA A 4 -12.10 -0.12 18.65
CA ALA A 4 -11.56 -1.43 18.32
C ALA A 4 -11.37 -1.51 16.80
N ILE A 5 -10.14 -1.71 16.34
CA ILE A 5 -9.85 -1.90 14.92
C ILE A 5 -10.48 -3.24 14.52
N ASP A 6 -11.40 -3.22 13.56
CA ASP A 6 -11.87 -4.43 12.90
C ASP A 6 -10.77 -4.94 11.98
N TYR A 7 -9.90 -5.80 12.52
CA TYR A 7 -8.79 -6.39 11.80
C TYR A 7 -9.25 -7.29 10.65
N ALA A 8 -10.41 -7.95 10.76
CA ALA A 8 -10.94 -8.79 9.69
C ALA A 8 -11.37 -7.95 8.48
N GLY A 9 -12.12 -6.87 8.73
CA GLY A 9 -12.48 -5.90 7.70
C GLY A 9 -11.26 -5.16 7.12
N ALA A 10 -10.25 -4.84 7.93
CA ALA A 10 -9.01 -4.24 7.45
C ALA A 10 -8.23 -5.19 6.52
N TRP A 11 -8.14 -6.47 6.85
CA TRP A 11 -7.47 -7.47 6.01
C TRP A 11 -8.18 -7.68 4.68
N GLN A 12 -9.52 -7.74 4.70
CA GLN A 12 -10.31 -7.83 3.47
C GLN A 12 -10.07 -6.61 2.57
N ARG A 13 -10.11 -5.39 3.12
CA ARG A 13 -9.86 -4.16 2.35
C ARG A 13 -8.46 -4.15 1.71
N LEU A 14 -7.45 -4.70 2.41
CA LEU A 14 -6.09 -4.81 1.86
C LEU A 14 -6.06 -5.79 0.68
N ASN A 15 -6.68 -6.97 0.81
CA ASN A 15 -6.76 -7.94 -0.29
C ASN A 15 -7.49 -7.36 -1.51
N GLU A 16 -8.58 -6.63 -1.30
CA GLU A 16 -9.31 -5.96 -2.37
C GLU A 16 -8.47 -4.86 -3.05
N ALA A 17 -7.69 -4.10 -2.29
CA ALA A 17 -6.77 -3.11 -2.84
C ALA A 17 -5.66 -3.77 -3.66
N LEU A 18 -5.06 -4.85 -3.14
CA LEU A 18 -4.06 -5.63 -3.88
C LEU A 18 -4.61 -6.18 -5.19
N ALA A 19 -5.81 -6.76 -5.17
CA ALA A 19 -6.46 -7.28 -6.37
C ALA A 19 -6.70 -6.17 -7.42
N ARG A 20 -7.12 -4.97 -6.99
CA ARG A 20 -7.27 -3.82 -7.88
C ARG A 20 -5.92 -3.37 -8.45
N ASN A 21 -4.88 -3.28 -7.63
CA ASN A 21 -3.55 -2.87 -8.08
C ASN A 21 -3.00 -3.83 -9.14
N VAL A 22 -3.15 -5.14 -8.93
CA VAL A 22 -2.76 -6.16 -9.92
C VAL A 22 -3.54 -5.97 -11.22
N ALA A 23 -4.86 -5.83 -11.15
CA ALA A 23 -5.69 -5.65 -12.35
C ALA A 23 -5.33 -4.36 -13.11
N GLN A 24 -5.14 -3.24 -12.40
CA GLN A 24 -4.82 -1.93 -13.00
C GLN A 24 -3.39 -1.84 -13.52
N SER A 25 -2.46 -2.63 -12.97
CA SER A 25 -1.09 -2.65 -13.45
C SER A 25 -0.95 -3.27 -14.84
N GLU A 26 -1.93 -4.07 -15.28
CA GLU A 26 -1.89 -4.78 -16.57
C GLU A 26 -0.58 -5.57 -16.81
N GLY A 27 0.07 -6.02 -15.73
CA GLY A 27 1.35 -6.75 -15.77
C GLY A 27 2.60 -5.86 -15.75
N ASP A 28 2.45 -4.53 -15.73
CA ASP A 28 3.54 -3.57 -15.56
C ASP A 28 3.98 -3.52 -14.09
N ALA A 29 5.23 -3.90 -13.85
CA ALA A 29 5.80 -3.96 -12.50
C ALA A 29 6.00 -2.58 -11.86
N GLU A 30 6.32 -1.55 -12.66
CA GLU A 30 6.47 -0.19 -12.17
C GLU A 30 5.09 0.40 -11.82
N MET A 31 4.10 0.23 -12.68
CA MET A 31 2.73 0.64 -12.37
C MET A 31 2.20 -0.07 -11.12
N PHE A 32 2.46 -1.37 -10.97
CA PHE A 32 2.10 -2.11 -9.75
C PHE A 32 2.75 -1.52 -8.50
N ALA A 33 4.07 -1.25 -8.55
CA ALA A 33 4.79 -0.64 -7.44
C ALA A 33 4.27 0.77 -7.11
N PHE A 34 3.85 1.56 -8.12
CA PHE A 34 3.22 2.87 -7.93
C PHE A 34 1.91 2.74 -7.12
N LEU A 35 1.02 1.87 -7.59
CA LEU A 35 -0.28 1.64 -7.00
C LEU A 35 -0.17 1.05 -5.58
N LEU A 36 0.79 0.14 -5.38
CA LEU A 36 1.10 -0.43 -4.08
C LEU A 36 1.59 0.65 -3.10
N THR A 37 2.45 1.57 -3.54
CA THR A 37 2.92 2.69 -2.72
C THR A 37 1.76 3.53 -2.20
N SER A 38 0.83 3.89 -3.09
CA SER A 38 -0.39 4.63 -2.73
C SER A 38 -1.25 3.88 -1.72
N THR A 39 -1.42 2.57 -1.92
CA THR A 39 -2.21 1.70 -1.03
C THR A 39 -1.60 1.63 0.36
N LEU A 40 -0.29 1.39 0.47
CA LEU A 40 0.40 1.35 1.77
C LEU A 40 0.32 2.70 2.49
N GLY A 41 0.46 3.81 1.77
CA GLY A 41 0.30 5.15 2.33
C GLY A 41 -1.10 5.36 2.94
N ALA A 42 -2.14 4.96 2.22
CA ALA A 42 -3.52 5.08 2.69
C ALA A 42 -3.82 4.22 3.94
N PHE A 43 -3.26 3.01 4.02
CA PHE A 43 -3.45 2.12 5.17
C PHE A 43 -2.62 2.56 6.38
N SER A 44 -1.41 3.07 6.16
CA SER A 44 -0.59 3.66 7.23
C SER A 44 -1.28 4.89 7.82
N ALA A 45 -1.83 5.79 7.01
CA ALA A 45 -2.55 6.98 7.47
C ALA A 45 -3.82 6.64 8.30
N GLN A 46 -4.37 5.43 8.14
CA GLN A 46 -5.49 4.92 8.92
C GLN A 46 -5.04 4.21 10.21
N GLY A 47 -3.74 4.12 10.50
CA GLY A 47 -3.20 3.38 11.64
C GLY A 47 -3.39 1.86 11.52
N LEU A 48 -3.55 1.34 10.30
CA LEU A 48 -3.76 -0.09 10.04
C LEU A 48 -2.45 -0.85 9.82
N LEU A 49 -1.35 -0.13 9.67
CA LEU A 49 0.00 -0.67 9.50
C LEU A 49 0.90 -0.13 10.61
N ASP A 50 1.94 -0.87 10.93
CA ASP A 50 3.04 -0.36 11.74
C ASP A 50 3.76 0.78 11.01
N ASP A 51 3.89 1.93 11.67
CA ASP A 51 4.41 3.16 11.08
C ASP A 51 5.84 3.03 10.56
N GLN A 52 6.69 2.27 11.27
CA GLN A 52 8.09 2.10 10.88
C GLN A 52 8.20 1.21 9.64
N ALA A 53 7.51 0.06 9.67
CA ALA A 53 7.52 -0.89 8.57
C ALA A 53 6.86 -0.31 7.31
N SER A 54 5.73 0.39 7.45
CA SER A 54 5.01 1.00 6.32
C SER A 54 5.83 2.09 5.64
N THR A 55 6.43 3.00 6.43
CA THR A 55 7.30 4.07 5.92
C THR A 55 8.45 3.47 5.15
N ARG A 56 9.13 2.46 5.72
CA ARG A 56 10.27 1.83 5.05
C ARG A 56 9.88 1.10 3.76
N ALA A 57 8.73 0.44 3.74
CA ALA A 57 8.22 -0.21 2.53
C ALA A 57 7.92 0.82 1.42
N ILE A 58 7.28 1.94 1.77
CA ILE A 58 7.00 3.05 0.85
C ILE A 58 8.29 3.65 0.29
N GLU A 59 9.31 3.86 1.11
CA GLU A 59 10.62 4.33 0.65
C GLU A 59 11.27 3.37 -0.35
N LEU A 60 11.27 2.06 -0.06
CA LEU A 60 11.84 1.04 -0.94
C LEU A 60 11.07 0.96 -2.26
N LEU A 61 9.75 1.09 -2.23
CA LEU A 61 8.95 1.15 -3.45
C LEU A 61 9.31 2.41 -4.25
N HIS A 62 9.36 3.60 -3.64
CA HIS A 62 9.79 4.81 -4.33
C HIS A 62 11.19 4.70 -4.97
N GLN A 63 12.11 3.92 -4.40
CA GLN A 63 13.43 3.68 -5.00
C GLN A 63 13.36 2.90 -6.32
N LEU A 64 12.34 2.08 -6.54
CA LEU A 64 12.10 1.41 -7.82
C LEU A 64 11.63 2.39 -8.89
N HIS A 65 11.05 3.52 -8.49
CA HIS A 65 10.53 4.56 -9.36
C HIS A 65 11.56 5.67 -9.59
N GLN A 66 12.80 5.33 -9.97
CA GLN A 66 13.77 6.38 -10.33
C GLN A 66 13.22 7.21 -11.49
N VAL A 67 12.63 8.36 -11.14
CA VAL A 67 12.29 9.42 -12.06
C VAL A 67 13.64 9.91 -12.60
N GLU A 68 13.97 9.54 -13.84
CA GLU A 68 14.95 10.31 -14.61
C GLU A 68 14.41 11.74 -14.68
N VAL A 69 15.12 12.67 -14.05
CA VAL A 69 14.91 14.12 -14.19
C VAL A 69 15.56 14.59 -15.48
#